data_AF-A0A098LI68-F1
#
_entry.id   AF-A0A098LI68-F1
#
_cell.length_a   1.000
_cell.length_b   1.000
_cell.length_c   1.000
_cell.angle_alpha   90.00
_cell.angle_beta   90.00
_cell.angle_gamma   90.00
#
_symmetry.space_group_name_H-M   'P 1'
#
loop_
_entity.id
_entity.type
_entity.pdbx_description
1 polymer ?
#
loop_
_entity_poly.entity_id
_entity_poly.type
_entity_poly.pdbx_seq_one_letter_code
_entity_poly.pdbx_strand_id
1 'polypeptide(L)'
;MMKKMLIYIIRCSIKNIKVMARPSLRLIEALRTAAKQIGNKTNYNWKDIGSCNCGNLAQVLTGLDKKQITKFGIKKHGDWDMLSRLFRKESGYEIDEVIAVMLDAGLILDDFANLENLTDRRILMRMGENVYLKRDKREDVILYLNTWASILEEELLKEINIHDAESVLSEGEKEKELTE
;
A
#
# COMPACT_ATOMS: atom_id res chain seq x y z
N MET A 1 25.76 -18.23 29.77
CA MET A 1 25.91 -18.43 28.31
C MET A 1 24.55 -18.52 27.59
N MET A 2 23.56 -19.26 28.11
CA MET A 2 22.23 -19.42 27.49
C MET A 2 21.39 -18.14 27.36
N LYS A 3 21.46 -17.18 28.31
CA LYS A 3 20.73 -15.90 28.20
C LYS A 3 21.21 -15.03 27.02
N LYS A 4 22.51 -15.05 26.67
CA LYS A 4 23.04 -14.30 25.51
C LYS A 4 22.60 -14.93 24.18
N MET A 5 22.48 -16.26 24.12
CA MET A 5 21.99 -16.99 22.95
C MET A 5 20.49 -16.77 22.73
N LEU A 6 19.70 -16.75 23.80
CA LEU A 6 18.26 -16.46 23.73
C LEU A 6 17.99 -15.02 23.30
N ILE A 7 18.75 -14.04 23.81
CA ILE A 7 18.68 -12.64 23.36
C ILE A 7 19.12 -12.49 21.91
N TYR A 8 20.11 -13.27 21.44
CA TYR A 8 20.56 -13.23 20.05
C TYR A 8 19.51 -13.81 19.09
N ILE A 9 18.87 -14.93 19.46
CA ILE A 9 17.78 -15.54 18.68
C ILE A 9 16.56 -14.60 18.63
N ILE A 10 16.17 -14.00 19.76
CA ILE A 10 15.09 -13.01 19.80
C ILE A 10 15.44 -11.76 18.97
N ARG A 11 16.67 -11.24 19.09
CA ARG A 11 17.16 -10.12 18.24
C ARG A 11 17.25 -10.49 16.76
N CYS A 12 17.47 -11.76 16.40
CA CYS A 12 17.51 -12.19 15.01
C CYS A 12 16.10 -12.41 14.43
N SER A 13 15.13 -12.83 15.25
CA SER A 13 13.70 -12.91 14.86
C SER A 13 13.01 -11.54 14.76
N ILE A 14 13.39 -10.55 15.57
CA ILE A 14 12.81 -9.19 15.50
C ILE A 14 13.38 -8.38 14.30
N LYS A 15 14.57 -8.74 13.79
CA LYS A 15 15.21 -8.05 12.65
C LYS A 15 14.54 -8.26 11.29
N ASN A 16 13.50 -9.10 11.20
CA ASN A 16 12.81 -9.43 9.95
C ASN A 16 11.29 -9.32 10.07
N ILE A 17 10.78 -8.41 10.88
CA ILE A 17 9.42 -7.92 10.66
C ILE A 17 9.50 -7.02 9.44
N LYS A 18 9.29 -7.60 8.26
CA LYS A 18 9.06 -6.87 7.01
C LYS A 18 7.88 -5.95 7.30
N VAL A 19 8.14 -4.66 7.48
CA VAL A 19 7.11 -3.66 7.82
C VAL A 19 6.15 -3.58 6.63
N MET A 20 4.86 -3.29 6.84
CA MET A 20 3.91 -3.02 5.73
C MET A 20 3.95 -1.55 5.43
N ALA A 21 3.28 -1.16 4.34
CA ALA A 21 2.79 0.21 4.19
C ALA A 21 2.27 0.77 5.53
N ARG A 22 2.65 2.01 5.81
CA ARG A 22 2.12 2.79 6.93
C ARG A 22 0.65 3.12 6.62
N PRO A 23 -0.28 2.88 7.56
CA PRO A 23 -1.67 3.27 7.39
C PRO A 23 -1.81 4.77 7.10
N SER A 24 -2.56 5.11 6.05
CA SER A 24 -2.94 6.49 5.75
C SER A 24 -4.25 6.51 5.00
N LEU A 25 -5.10 7.52 5.24
CA LEU A 25 -6.36 7.69 4.51
C LEU A 25 -6.11 7.75 3.00
N ARG A 26 -5.09 8.51 2.58
CA ARG A 26 -4.70 8.66 1.18
C ARG A 26 -4.40 7.32 0.51
N LEU A 27 -3.65 6.43 1.16
CA LEU A 27 -3.31 5.13 0.60
C LEU A 27 -4.52 4.18 0.59
N ILE A 28 -5.30 4.15 1.69
CA ILE A 28 -6.49 3.31 1.79
C ILE A 28 -7.48 3.65 0.65
N GLU A 29 -7.78 4.94 0.47
CA GLU A 29 -8.66 5.41 -0.60
C GLU A 29 -8.09 5.09 -1.98
N ALA A 30 -6.78 5.23 -2.17
CA ALA A 30 -6.13 4.93 -3.43
C ALA A 30 -6.19 3.44 -3.79
N LEU A 31 -5.99 2.55 -2.81
CA LEU A 31 -6.12 1.10 -3.00
C LEU A 31 -7.54 0.72 -3.41
N ARG A 32 -8.57 1.22 -2.70
CA ARG A 32 -9.98 0.97 -3.03
C ARG A 32 -10.34 1.52 -4.41
N THR A 33 -9.86 2.73 -4.72
CA THR A 33 -10.08 3.37 -6.03
C THR A 33 -9.41 2.59 -7.15
N ALA A 34 -8.16 2.14 -6.97
CA ALA A 34 -7.45 1.31 -7.94
C ALA A 34 -8.20 -0.01 -8.18
N ALA A 35 -8.66 -0.68 -7.11
CA ALA A 35 -9.45 -1.90 -7.22
C ALA A 35 -10.74 -1.68 -8.03
N LYS A 36 -11.49 -0.60 -7.74
CA LYS A 36 -12.70 -0.22 -8.48
C LYS A 36 -12.40 0.07 -9.96
N GLN A 37 -11.33 0.83 -10.23
CA GLN A 37 -10.94 1.15 -11.61
C GLN A 37 -10.52 -0.09 -12.39
N ILE A 38 -9.77 -1.01 -11.79
CA ILE A 38 -9.39 -2.27 -12.42
C ILE A 38 -10.63 -3.10 -12.78
N GLY A 39 -11.63 -3.18 -11.88
CA GLY A 39 -12.88 -3.89 -12.15
C GLY A 39 -13.67 -3.32 -13.33
N ASN A 40 -13.63 -2.00 -13.52
CA ASN A 40 -14.36 -1.31 -14.58
C ASN A 40 -13.59 -1.22 -15.92
N LYS A 41 -12.26 -1.35 -15.90
CA LYS A 41 -11.42 -1.28 -17.09
C LYS A 41 -11.29 -2.66 -17.75
N THR A 42 -11.35 -2.70 -19.08
CA THR A 42 -11.11 -3.92 -19.87
C THR A 42 -9.63 -4.14 -20.23
N ASN A 43 -8.76 -3.16 -19.96
CA ASN A 43 -7.38 -3.12 -20.45
C ASN A 43 -6.30 -3.33 -19.36
N TYR A 44 -6.67 -3.96 -18.23
CA TYR A 44 -5.68 -4.43 -17.26
C TYR A 44 -4.65 -5.35 -17.97
N ASN A 45 -3.35 -5.06 -17.79
CA ASN A 45 -2.29 -5.84 -18.40
C ASN A 45 -1.05 -5.82 -17.49
N TRP A 46 -0.77 -6.97 -16.88
CA TRP A 46 0.37 -7.16 -15.98
C TRP A 46 1.72 -6.90 -16.66
N LYS A 47 1.86 -7.15 -17.97
CA LYS A 47 3.14 -6.95 -18.70
C LYS A 47 3.44 -5.48 -19.02
N ASP A 48 2.48 -4.59 -18.81
CA ASP A 48 2.63 -3.16 -19.10
C ASP A 48 2.75 -2.40 -17.79
N ILE A 49 3.92 -1.79 -17.57
CA ILE A 49 4.28 -1.10 -16.33
C ILE A 49 3.26 -0.03 -15.91
N GLY A 50 2.55 0.59 -16.87
CA GLY A 50 1.52 1.59 -16.59
C GLY A 50 0.15 0.99 -16.23
N SER A 51 -0.12 -0.28 -16.55
CA SER A 51 -1.43 -0.93 -16.34
C SER A 51 -1.37 -2.26 -15.58
N CYS A 52 -0.21 -2.60 -15.00
CA CYS A 52 -0.02 -3.68 -14.04
C CYS A 52 -0.52 -3.29 -12.64
N ASN A 53 -0.20 -4.08 -11.62
CA ASN A 53 -0.72 -3.94 -10.27
C ASN A 53 -0.27 -2.61 -9.64
N CYS A 54 1.05 -2.37 -9.60
CA CYS A 54 1.60 -1.11 -9.11
C CYS A 54 1.25 0.06 -10.03
N GLY A 55 1.23 -0.17 -11.35
CA GLY A 55 0.90 0.86 -12.34
C GLY A 55 -0.50 1.46 -12.15
N ASN A 56 -1.51 0.63 -11.86
CA ASN A 56 -2.86 1.14 -11.57
C ASN A 56 -2.91 1.94 -10.26
N LEU A 57 -2.21 1.50 -9.21
CA LEU A 57 -2.13 2.26 -7.96
C LEU A 57 -1.40 3.60 -8.16
N ALA A 58 -0.32 3.59 -8.93
CA ALA A 58 0.46 4.78 -9.28
C ALA A 58 -0.40 5.80 -10.05
N GLN A 59 -1.22 5.37 -11.03
CA GLN A 59 -2.17 6.25 -11.72
C GLN A 59 -3.09 6.97 -10.73
N VAL A 60 -3.63 6.25 -9.74
CA VAL A 60 -4.55 6.83 -8.74
C VAL A 60 -3.83 7.82 -7.82
N LEU A 61 -2.64 7.47 -7.33
CA LEU A 61 -1.91 8.30 -6.36
C LEU A 61 -1.30 9.56 -6.98
N THR A 62 -0.95 9.52 -8.26
CA THR A 62 -0.28 10.62 -8.97
C THR A 62 -1.21 11.40 -9.90
N GLY A 63 -2.34 10.83 -10.30
CA GLY A 63 -3.19 11.38 -11.36
C GLY A 63 -2.62 11.23 -12.78
N LEU A 64 -1.44 10.62 -12.94
CA LEU A 64 -0.85 10.35 -14.25
C LEU A 64 -1.63 9.26 -14.97
N ASP A 65 -1.70 9.37 -16.30
CA ASP A 65 -2.28 8.31 -17.11
C ASP A 65 -1.29 7.15 -17.35
N LYS A 66 -1.84 6.04 -17.87
CA LYS A 66 -1.07 4.87 -18.26
C LYS A 66 0.13 5.22 -19.15
N LYS A 67 -0.07 6.04 -20.20
CA LYS A 67 0.96 6.32 -21.22
C LYS A 67 2.14 7.07 -20.59
N GLN A 68 1.87 8.00 -19.69
CA GLN A 68 2.89 8.75 -18.95
C GLN A 68 3.73 7.80 -18.10
N ILE A 69 3.10 6.96 -17.29
CA ILE A 69 3.82 5.99 -16.43
C ILE A 69 4.62 5.00 -17.28
N THR A 70 4.05 4.47 -18.36
CA THR A 70 4.76 3.59 -19.29
C THR A 70 6.00 4.28 -19.88
N LYS A 71 5.87 5.54 -20.31
CA LYS A 71 7.00 6.33 -20.82
C LYS A 71 8.10 6.51 -19.78
N PHE A 72 7.74 6.76 -18.52
CA PHE A 72 8.71 6.95 -17.43
C PHE A 72 9.45 5.65 -17.09
N GLY A 73 8.73 4.53 -17.00
CA GLY A 73 9.30 3.22 -16.67
C GLY A 73 10.26 2.68 -17.73
N ILE A 74 9.95 2.86 -19.03
CA ILE A 74 10.81 2.39 -20.13
C ILE A 74 12.22 2.97 -20.06
N LYS A 75 12.39 4.21 -19.59
CA LYS A 75 13.71 4.85 -19.51
C LYS A 75 14.68 4.17 -18.54
N LYS A 76 14.17 3.49 -17.52
CA LYS A 76 14.97 2.83 -16.48
C LYS A 76 14.99 1.31 -16.62
N HIS A 77 14.11 0.75 -17.45
CA HIS A 77 13.89 -0.68 -17.69
C HIS A 77 13.50 -1.48 -16.43
N GLY A 78 12.77 -2.58 -16.63
CA GLY A 78 12.33 -3.48 -15.54
C GLY A 78 10.89 -3.28 -15.09
N ASP A 79 10.50 -4.06 -14.10
CA ASP A 79 9.21 -3.99 -13.41
C ASP A 79 9.32 -3.19 -12.11
N TRP A 80 8.22 -3.07 -11.36
CA TRP A 80 8.19 -2.31 -10.12
C TRP A 80 9.04 -2.90 -8.99
N ASP A 81 9.28 -4.22 -8.97
CA ASP A 81 10.21 -4.85 -8.01
C ASP A 81 11.65 -4.36 -8.29
N MET A 82 12.09 -4.44 -9.55
CA MET A 82 13.40 -3.93 -9.93
C MET A 82 13.51 -2.41 -9.72
N LEU A 83 12.53 -1.64 -10.17
CA LEU A 83 12.57 -0.17 -10.10
C LEU A 83 12.60 0.35 -8.67
N SER A 84 11.84 -0.26 -7.74
CA SER A 84 11.87 0.10 -6.33
C SER A 84 13.23 -0.20 -5.67
N ARG A 85 13.90 -1.31 -6.03
CA ARG A 85 15.27 -1.60 -5.55
C ARG A 85 16.31 -0.61 -6.07
N LEU A 86 16.08 -0.07 -7.27
CA LEU A 86 16.95 0.91 -7.90
C LEU A 86 16.55 2.36 -7.58
N PHE A 87 15.53 2.57 -6.74
CA PHE A 87 15.03 3.90 -6.41
C PHE A 87 16.10 4.77 -5.77
N ARG A 88 16.23 6.01 -6.25
CA ARG A 88 17.05 7.06 -5.65
C ARG A 88 16.30 8.40 -5.79
N LYS A 89 16.16 9.14 -4.70
CA LYS A 89 15.36 10.38 -4.64
C LYS A 89 15.85 11.48 -5.60
N GLU A 90 17.15 11.56 -5.88
CA GLU A 90 17.75 12.60 -6.71
C GLU A 90 18.37 12.01 -7.98
N SER A 91 17.63 11.13 -8.66
CA SER A 91 18.15 10.42 -9.85
C SER A 91 17.94 11.17 -11.17
N GLY A 92 16.99 12.12 -11.19
CA GLY A 92 16.53 12.78 -12.42
C GLY A 92 15.58 11.95 -13.28
N TYR A 93 15.21 10.73 -12.87
CA TYR A 93 14.23 9.90 -13.59
C TYR A 93 12.82 10.14 -13.07
N GLU A 94 11.88 10.40 -13.98
CA GLU A 94 10.48 10.68 -13.62
C GLU A 94 9.78 9.50 -12.92
N ILE A 95 10.23 8.26 -13.18
CA ILE A 95 9.69 7.08 -12.49
C ILE A 95 10.07 7.05 -11.00
N ASP A 96 11.21 7.62 -10.63
CA ASP A 96 11.60 7.73 -9.23
C ASP A 96 10.74 8.76 -8.51
N GLU A 97 10.32 9.84 -9.19
CA GLU A 97 9.32 10.78 -8.65
C GLU A 97 7.97 10.10 -8.40
N VAL A 98 7.54 9.21 -9.31
CA VAL A 98 6.32 8.40 -9.10
C VAL A 98 6.47 7.51 -7.87
N ILE A 99 7.60 6.82 -7.73
CA ILE A 99 7.90 6.00 -6.55
C ILE A 99 7.88 6.85 -5.28
N ALA A 100 8.47 8.05 -5.30
CA ALA A 100 8.48 8.96 -4.16
C ALA A 100 7.06 9.36 -3.73
N VAL A 101 6.16 9.66 -4.68
CA VAL A 101 4.75 9.97 -4.35
C VAL A 101 4.04 8.78 -3.69
N MET A 102 4.34 7.56 -4.12
CA MET A 102 3.77 6.34 -3.54
C MET A 102 4.31 6.07 -2.12
N LEU A 103 5.60 6.30 -1.90
CA LEU A 103 6.22 6.22 -0.57
C LEU A 103 5.64 7.26 0.39
N ASP A 104 5.45 8.50 -0.08
CA ASP A 104 4.84 9.58 0.67
C ASP A 104 3.37 9.28 1.01
N ALA A 105 2.67 8.53 0.15
CA ALA A 105 1.31 8.06 0.45
C ALA A 105 1.28 7.02 1.58
N GLY A 106 2.38 6.33 1.86
CA GLY A 106 2.46 5.37 2.95
C GLY A 106 3.17 4.07 2.59
N LEU A 107 3.41 3.78 1.30
CA LEU A 107 4.15 2.58 0.91
C LEU A 107 5.57 2.60 1.48
N ILE A 108 6.13 1.40 1.62
CA ILE A 108 7.57 1.18 1.74
C ILE A 108 8.09 0.47 0.50
N LEU A 109 9.42 0.44 0.28
CA LEU A 109 10.02 -0.13 -0.93
C LEU A 109 9.65 -1.62 -1.15
N ASP A 110 9.54 -2.38 -0.08
CA ASP A 110 9.17 -3.79 -0.15
C ASP A 110 7.74 -4.04 -0.65
N ASP A 111 6.85 -3.05 -0.48
CA ASP A 111 5.46 -3.15 -0.91
C ASP A 111 5.32 -3.20 -2.42
N PHE A 112 6.26 -2.63 -3.19
CA PHE A 112 6.24 -2.65 -4.65
C PHE A 112 6.39 -4.08 -5.17
N ALA A 113 7.38 -4.82 -4.68
CA ALA A 113 7.57 -6.22 -5.04
C ALA A 113 6.37 -7.08 -4.59
N ASN A 114 5.85 -6.82 -3.39
CA ASN A 114 4.70 -7.53 -2.86
C ASN A 114 3.42 -7.26 -3.68
N LEU A 115 3.16 -6.02 -4.07
CA LEU A 115 1.99 -5.63 -4.88
C LEU A 115 2.12 -6.14 -6.31
N GLU A 116 3.32 -6.05 -6.90
CA GLU A 116 3.56 -6.53 -8.26
C GLU A 116 3.30 -8.03 -8.40
N ASN A 117 3.55 -8.79 -7.33
CA ASN A 117 3.45 -10.25 -7.33
C ASN A 117 2.31 -10.83 -6.48
N LEU A 118 1.55 -9.99 -5.76
CA LEU A 118 0.51 -10.37 -4.79
C LEU A 118 1.01 -11.29 -3.66
N THR A 119 2.14 -10.94 -3.04
CA THR A 119 2.89 -11.84 -2.13
C THR A 119 3.02 -11.38 -0.68
N ASP A 120 2.42 -10.26 -0.26
CA ASP A 120 2.49 -9.89 1.16
C ASP A 120 1.76 -10.93 2.03
N ARG A 121 2.51 -11.54 2.95
CA ARG A 121 2.01 -12.64 3.78
C ARG A 121 0.86 -12.22 4.70
N ARG A 122 0.82 -10.97 5.19
CA ARG A 122 -0.28 -10.51 6.05
C ARG A 122 -1.57 -10.42 5.28
N ILE A 123 -1.49 -9.92 4.04
CA ILE A 123 -2.65 -9.83 3.14
C ILE A 123 -3.15 -11.22 2.78
N LEU A 124 -2.25 -12.15 2.42
CA LEU A 124 -2.62 -13.52 2.11
C LEU A 124 -3.22 -14.25 3.33
N MET A 125 -2.63 -14.09 4.52
CA MET A 125 -3.14 -14.71 5.76
C MET A 125 -4.53 -14.21 6.14
N ARG A 126 -4.90 -12.97 5.81
CA ARG A 126 -6.27 -12.46 6.03
C ARG A 126 -7.31 -13.20 5.18
N MET A 127 -6.92 -13.71 4.02
CA MET A 127 -7.81 -14.44 3.10
C MET A 127 -7.96 -15.93 3.47
N GLY A 128 -7.08 -16.45 4.32
CA GLY A 128 -7.08 -17.85 4.78
C GLY A 128 -5.73 -18.54 4.63
N GLU A 129 -5.69 -19.81 5.01
CA GLU A 129 -4.49 -20.64 4.83
C GLU A 129 -4.37 -21.13 3.38
N ASN A 130 -3.13 -21.23 2.88
CA ASN A 130 -2.82 -21.76 1.54
C ASN A 130 -3.50 -21.00 0.37
N VAL A 131 -3.64 -19.68 0.49
CA VAL A 131 -4.14 -18.82 -0.60
C VAL A 131 -3.05 -18.58 -1.63
N TYR A 132 -3.37 -18.83 -2.91
CA TYR A 132 -2.51 -18.57 -4.04
C TYR A 132 -3.21 -17.64 -5.03
N LEU A 133 -2.68 -16.44 -5.19
CA LEU A 133 -3.19 -15.44 -6.13
C LEU A 133 -2.35 -15.43 -7.40
N LYS A 134 -2.99 -15.19 -8.55
CA LYS A 134 -2.31 -15.00 -9.83
C LYS A 134 -2.17 -13.52 -10.12
N ARG A 135 -0.92 -13.04 -10.17
CA ARG A 135 -0.59 -11.62 -10.38
C ARG A 135 -1.12 -11.03 -11.69
N ASP A 136 -1.43 -11.87 -12.67
CA ASP A 136 -1.99 -11.52 -13.98
C ASP A 136 -3.50 -11.78 -14.09
N LYS A 137 -4.13 -12.29 -13.02
CA LYS A 137 -5.58 -12.44 -12.93
C LYS A 137 -6.18 -11.23 -12.24
N ARG A 138 -6.90 -10.43 -13.01
CA ARG A 138 -7.52 -9.17 -12.59
C ARG A 138 -8.31 -9.29 -11.28
N GLU A 139 -9.12 -10.33 -11.14
CA GLU A 139 -9.98 -10.55 -9.98
C GLU A 139 -9.16 -10.78 -8.70
N ASP A 140 -8.01 -11.45 -8.81
CA ASP A 140 -7.11 -11.71 -7.68
C ASP A 140 -6.43 -10.42 -7.23
N VAL A 141 -6.07 -9.53 -8.17
CA VAL A 141 -5.52 -8.20 -7.86
C VAL A 141 -6.56 -7.33 -7.13
N ILE A 142 -7.81 -7.32 -7.60
CA ILE A 142 -8.90 -6.58 -6.95
C ILE A 142 -9.11 -7.08 -5.52
N LEU A 143 -9.13 -8.40 -5.32
CA LEU A 143 -9.25 -9.01 -3.99
C LEU A 143 -8.09 -8.60 -3.09
N TYR A 144 -6.86 -8.65 -3.60
CA TYR A 144 -5.65 -8.27 -2.86
C TYR A 144 -5.68 -6.80 -2.43
N LEU A 145 -5.99 -5.88 -3.34
CA LEU A 145 -6.05 -4.44 -3.05
C LEU A 145 -7.11 -4.10 -2.00
N ASN A 146 -8.31 -4.68 -2.11
CA ASN A 146 -9.37 -4.45 -1.12
C ASN A 146 -9.02 -5.03 0.25
N THR A 147 -8.39 -6.21 0.28
CA THR A 147 -7.95 -6.84 1.53
C THR A 147 -6.87 -6.00 2.20
N TRP A 148 -5.91 -5.50 1.42
CA TRP A 148 -4.88 -4.60 1.92
C TRP A 148 -5.47 -3.31 2.51
N ALA A 149 -6.39 -2.68 1.78
CA ALA A 149 -7.07 -1.47 2.24
C ALA A 149 -7.78 -1.69 3.58
N SER A 150 -8.51 -2.80 3.74
CA SER A 150 -9.17 -3.12 5.01
C SER A 150 -8.19 -3.35 6.17
N ILE A 151 -7.04 -4.00 5.93
CA ILE A 151 -6.02 -4.16 6.99
C ILE A 151 -5.49 -2.79 7.42
N LEU A 152 -5.13 -1.92 6.47
CA LEU A 152 -4.62 -0.57 6.79
C LEU A 152 -5.68 0.27 7.50
N GLU A 153 -6.95 0.17 7.09
CA GLU A 153 -8.07 0.87 7.73
C GLU A 153 -8.25 0.44 9.19
N GLU A 154 -8.20 -0.87 9.47
CA GLU A 154 -8.25 -1.39 10.84
C GLU A 154 -7.05 -0.98 11.69
N GLU A 155 -5.85 -0.88 11.09
CA GLU A 155 -4.67 -0.38 11.79
C GLU A 155 -4.79 1.10 12.12
N LEU A 156 -5.26 1.91 11.17
CA LEU A 156 -5.49 3.35 11.39
C LEU A 156 -6.53 3.60 12.49
N LEU A 157 -7.62 2.81 12.51
CA LEU A 157 -8.66 2.92 13.54
C LEU A 157 -8.15 2.60 14.95
N LYS A 158 -7.14 1.74 15.11
CA LYS A 158 -6.55 1.44 16.43
C LYS A 158 -5.72 2.59 16.99
N GLU A 159 -5.23 3.49 16.13
CA GLU A 159 -4.48 4.67 16.54
C GLU A 159 -5.38 5.81 17.02
N ILE A 160 -6.68 5.77 16.66
CA ILE A 160 -7.67 6.74 17.12
C ILE A 160 -8.11 6.36 18.53
N ASN A 161 -7.66 7.12 19.53
CA ASN A 161 -8.11 6.97 20.91
C ASN A 161 -9.54 7.50 21.08
N ILE A 162 -10.48 6.60 21.35
CA ILE A 162 -11.91 6.93 21.47
C ILE A 162 -12.19 7.87 22.66
N HIS A 163 -11.34 7.89 23.70
CA HIS A 163 -11.50 8.82 24.82
C HIS A 163 -11.40 10.30 24.42
N ASP A 164 -10.67 10.63 23.35
CA ASP A 164 -10.56 12.01 22.87
C ASP A 164 -11.79 12.43 22.06
N ALA A 165 -12.59 11.48 21.56
CA ALA A 165 -13.82 11.74 20.82
C ALA A 165 -15.02 11.99 21.76
N GLU A 166 -15.07 11.32 22.92
CA GLU A 166 -16.12 11.51 23.92
C GLU A 166 -16.08 12.90 24.57
N SER A 167 -14.88 13.47 24.79
CA SER A 167 -14.76 14.84 25.31
C SER A 167 -15.29 15.88 24.33
N VAL A 168 -15.02 15.73 23.03
CA VAL A 168 -15.50 16.65 21.97
C VAL A 168 -17.02 16.60 21.81
N LEU A 169 -17.63 15.41 21.93
CA LEU A 169 -19.09 15.27 21.88
C LEU A 169 -19.75 15.89 23.12
N SER A 170 -19.15 15.75 24.30
CA SER A 170 -19.67 16.35 25.55
C SER A 170 -19.58 17.88 25.59
N GLU A 171 -18.64 18.49 24.87
CA GLU A 171 -18.49 19.94 24.75
C GLU A 171 -19.51 20.52 23.74
N GLY A 172 -19.75 19.83 22.62
CA GLY A 172 -20.75 20.23 21.62
C GLY A 172 -22.20 20.13 22.10
N GLU A 173 -22.50 19.29 23.09
CA GLU A 173 -23.82 19.22 23.72
C GLU A 173 -24.07 20.40 24.68
N LYS A 174 -23.04 20.83 25.43
CA LYS A 174 -23.14 21.99 26.32
C LYS A 174 -23.33 23.32 25.57
N GLU A 175 -22.73 23.45 24.39
CA GLU A 175 -22.86 24.67 23.57
C GLU A 175 -24.27 24.84 22.96
N LYS A 176 -24.98 23.74 22.69
CA LYS A 176 -26.38 23.78 22.23
C LYS A 176 -27.34 24.20 23.34
N GLU A 177 -27.10 23.76 24.57
CA GLU A 177 -27.94 24.07 25.75
C GLU A 177 -27.80 25.52 26.25
N LEU A 178 -26.79 26.25 25.77
CA LEU A 178 -26.55 27.68 26.07
C LEU A 178 -27.12 28.65 25.02
N THR A 179 -27.76 28.13 23.96
CA THR A 179 -28.31 28.93 22.85
C THR A 179 -29.83 28.80 22.66
N GLU A 180 -30.53 28.08 23.56
CA GLU A 180 -31.99 28.07 23.70
C GLU A 180 -32.43 28.81 24.97
#